data_AF-A0A1V4RDB1-F1
#
_entry.id   AF-A0A1V4RDB1-F1
#
_cell.length_a   1.000
_cell.length_b   1.000
_cell.length_c   1.000
_cell.angle_alpha   90.00
_cell.angle_beta   90.00
_cell.angle_gamma   90.00
#
_symmetry.space_group_name_H-M   'P 1'
#
loop_
_entity.id
_entity.type
_entity.pdbx_description
1 polymer ?
#
loop_
_entity_poly.entity_id
_entity_poly.type
_entity_poly.pdbx_seq_one_letter_code
_entity_poly.pdbx_strand_id
1 'polypeptide(L)'
;MNAGTLLETALKNYSIENNYILVAIGKAAWQMAKAAHEMLGNRIIDGIVITKYEHSKGKIGNLEILEAGHPIVDENSLIATQKAIEKVRNLNENIHVLFLISGGGSAL
;
A
#
# COMPACT_ATOMS: atom_id res chain seq x y z
N MET A 1 -4.79 -17.58 9.64
CA MET A 1 -4.96 -16.87 8.35
C MET A 1 -4.26 -15.52 8.49
N ASN A 2 -3.28 -15.20 7.64
CA ASN A 2 -2.54 -13.93 7.73
C ASN A 2 -3.06 -12.94 6.67
N ALA A 3 -2.60 -11.68 6.74
CA ALA A 3 -3.07 -10.63 5.84
C ALA A 3 -2.83 -10.95 4.35
N GLY A 4 -1.77 -11.69 4.01
CA GLY A 4 -1.49 -12.14 2.65
C GLY A 4 -2.52 -13.13 2.13
N THR A 5 -2.87 -14.15 2.91
CA THR A 5 -3.85 -15.18 2.48
C THR A 5 -5.25 -14.61 2.23
N LEU A 6 -5.65 -13.60 3.01
CA LEU A 6 -6.92 -12.89 2.82
C LEU A 6 -6.90 -12.07 1.53
N LEU A 7 -5.79 -11.38 1.26
CA LEU A 7 -5.64 -10.57 0.07
C LEU A 7 -5.66 -11.44 -1.20
N GLU A 8 -4.99 -12.59 -1.19
CA GLU A 8 -5.00 -13.54 -2.30
C GLU A 8 -6.42 -13.99 -2.65
N THR A 9 -7.25 -14.23 -1.63
CA THR A 9 -8.64 -14.62 -1.83
C THR A 9 -9.47 -13.47 -2.42
N ALA A 10 -9.23 -12.23 -1.97
CA ALA A 10 -9.96 -11.06 -2.45
C ALA A 10 -9.59 -10.69 -3.90
N LEU A 11 -8.30 -10.71 -4.25
CA LEU A 11 -7.82 -10.30 -5.57
C LEU A 11 -8.21 -11.28 -6.69
N LYS A 12 -8.47 -12.56 -6.38
CA LYS A 12 -8.98 -13.54 -7.36
C LYS A 12 -10.31 -13.13 -8.01
N ASN A 13 -11.09 -12.29 -7.34
CA ASN A 13 -12.40 -11.82 -7.84
C ASN A 13 -12.31 -10.47 -8.56
N TYR A 14 -11.12 -9.88 -8.67
CA TYR A 14 -10.91 -8.61 -9.37
C TYR A 14 -10.28 -8.87 -10.73
N SER A 15 -10.66 -8.08 -11.74
CA SER A 15 -10.05 -8.13 -13.06
C SER A 15 -8.57 -7.81 -12.92
N ILE A 16 -7.71 -8.82 -13.06
CA ILE A 16 -6.27 -8.68 -13.02
C ILE A 16 -5.73 -7.94 -14.24
N GLU A 17 -6.57 -7.52 -15.20
CA GLU A 17 -6.12 -6.97 -16.48
C GLU A 17 -5.69 -5.49 -16.46
N ASN A 18 -5.98 -4.78 -15.37
CA ASN A 18 -5.68 -3.36 -15.25
C ASN A 18 -4.26 -3.07 -14.73
N ASN A 19 -3.84 -1.81 -14.88
CA ASN A 19 -2.68 -1.27 -14.19
C ASN A 19 -3.11 -0.61 -12.88
N TYR A 20 -2.25 -0.67 -11.86
CA TYR A 20 -2.55 -0.23 -10.52
C TYR A 20 -1.53 0.74 -9.96
N ILE A 21 -2.02 1.74 -9.23
CA ILE A 21 -1.28 2.44 -8.20
C ILE A 21 -1.63 1.81 -6.85
N LEU A 22 -0.64 1.24 -6.18
CA LEU A 22 -0.85 0.62 -4.88
C LEU A 22 -0.70 1.65 -3.77
N VAL A 23 -1.71 1.78 -2.90
CA VAL A 23 -1.62 2.57 -1.67
C VAL A 23 -1.94 1.64 -0.51
N ALA A 24 -0.98 1.39 0.37
CA ALA A 24 -1.17 0.52 1.53
C ALA A 24 -0.90 1.26 2.84
N ILE A 25 -1.85 1.21 3.78
CA ILE A 25 -1.74 1.88 5.09
C ILE A 25 -2.05 0.94 6.25
N GLY A 26 -1.34 1.14 7.37
CA GLY A 26 -1.56 0.43 8.63
C GLY A 26 -0.48 -0.59 9.00
N LYS A 27 -0.67 -1.28 10.13
CA LYS A 27 0.32 -2.21 10.71
C LYS A 27 0.66 -3.40 9.82
N ALA A 28 -0.27 -3.83 8.97
CA ALA A 28 -0.08 -4.93 8.03
C ALA A 28 0.23 -4.46 6.60
N ALA A 29 0.38 -3.14 6.37
CA ALA A 29 0.53 -2.56 5.04
C ALA A 29 1.64 -3.20 4.22
N TRP A 30 2.82 -3.41 4.82
CA TRP A 30 3.94 -4.03 4.12
C TRP A 30 3.65 -5.47 3.68
N GLN A 31 3.01 -6.27 4.53
CA GLN A 31 2.67 -7.66 4.21
C GLN A 31 1.59 -7.75 3.12
N MET A 32 0.56 -6.89 3.20
CA MET A 32 -0.47 -6.80 2.17
C MET A 32 0.11 -6.32 0.84
N ALA A 33 0.95 -5.28 0.85
CA ALA A 33 1.59 -4.77 -0.35
C ALA A 33 2.51 -5.81 -1.02
N LYS A 34 3.28 -6.57 -0.22
CA LYS A 34 4.12 -7.66 -0.75
C LYS A 34 3.27 -8.73 -1.43
N ALA A 35 2.20 -9.19 -0.77
CA ALA A 35 1.30 -10.18 -1.36
C ALA A 35 0.63 -9.64 -2.65
N ALA A 36 0.17 -8.39 -2.66
CA ALA A 36 -0.36 -7.76 -3.87
C ALA A 36 0.67 -7.74 -5.01
N HIS A 37 1.92 -7.38 -4.70
CA HIS A 37 3.01 -7.32 -5.67
C HIS A 37 3.41 -8.70 -6.20
N GLU A 38 3.41 -9.74 -5.36
CA GLU A 38 3.65 -11.12 -5.80
C GLU A 38 2.57 -11.63 -6.76
N MET A 39 1.33 -11.16 -6.59
CA MET A 39 0.21 -11.56 -7.46
C MET A 39 0.09 -10.75 -8.75
N LEU A 40 0.23 -9.43 -8.67
CA LEU A 40 -0.02 -8.50 -9.78
C LEU A 40 1.26 -8.14 -10.55
N GLY A 41 2.43 -8.30 -9.94
CA GLY A 41 3.74 -8.04 -10.55
C GLY A 41 3.82 -6.66 -11.19
N ASN A 42 4.25 -6.61 -12.45
CA ASN A 42 4.46 -5.38 -13.23
C ASN A 42 3.18 -4.57 -13.49
N ARG A 43 2.00 -5.10 -13.14
CA ARG A 43 0.74 -4.34 -13.20
C ARG A 43 0.65 -3.30 -12.09
N ILE A 44 1.43 -3.42 -11.01
CA ILE A 44 1.62 -2.34 -10.04
C ILE A 44 2.69 -1.41 -10.59
N ILE A 45 2.26 -0.32 -11.21
CA ILE A 45 3.14 0.58 -11.98
C ILE A 45 3.81 1.65 -11.12
N ASP A 46 3.24 1.93 -9.95
CA ASP A 46 3.84 2.72 -8.85
C ASP A 46 3.03 2.47 -7.56
N GLY A 47 3.50 2.96 -6.42
CA GLY A 47 2.72 2.96 -5.19
C GLY A 47 3.50 3.38 -3.96
N ILE A 48 2.79 3.36 -2.82
CA ILE A 48 3.30 3.72 -1.50
C ILE A 48 2.77 2.78 -0.43
N VAL A 49 3.64 2.46 0.52
CA VAL A 49 3.35 1.70 1.72
C VAL A 49 3.67 2.58 2.93
N ILE A 50 2.67 2.84 3.77
CA ILE A 50 2.79 3.57 5.02
C ILE A 50 2.52 2.60 6.16
N THR A 51 3.54 2.32 6.96
CA THR A 51 3.40 1.43 8.13
C THR A 51 4.06 2.06 9.35
N LYS A 52 3.95 1.42 10.51
CA LYS A 52 4.59 1.97 11.71
C LYS A 52 6.10 1.70 11.70
N TYR A 53 6.85 2.41 12.55
CA TYR A 53 8.27 2.13 12.74
C TYR A 53 8.55 0.64 12.98
N GLU A 54 9.64 0.17 12.36
CA GLU A 54 10.16 -1.19 12.42
C GLU A 54 9.17 -2.26 11.90
N HIS A 55 8.28 -1.91 10.98
CA HIS A 55 7.30 -2.85 10.38
C HIS A 55 7.46 -3.05 8.88
N SER A 56 8.24 -2.18 8.22
CA SER A 56 8.77 -2.49 6.90
C SER A 56 9.79 -3.64 7.00
N LYS A 57 9.85 -4.49 5.98
CA LYS A 57 10.84 -5.57 5.89
C LYS A 57 11.70 -5.47 4.62
N GLY A 58 12.01 -4.23 4.24
CA GLY A 58 12.78 -3.91 3.03
C GLY A 58 11.91 -3.63 1.81
N LYS A 59 12.57 -3.52 0.66
CA LYS A 59 11.98 -3.05 -0.60
C LYS A 59 10.95 -4.02 -1.19
N ILE A 60 9.91 -3.47 -1.82
CA ILE A 60 8.94 -4.21 -2.64
C ILE A 60 8.89 -3.54 -4.02
N GLY A 61 9.55 -4.13 -5.01
CA GLY A 61 9.50 -3.63 -6.40
C GLY A 61 9.80 -2.13 -6.53
N ASN A 62 8.87 -1.41 -7.15
CA ASN A 62 8.88 0.05 -7.36
C ASN A 62 8.17 0.84 -6.25
N LEU A 63 7.67 0.18 -5.20
CA LEU A 63 6.91 0.85 -4.14
C LEU A 63 7.81 1.70 -3.25
N GLU A 64 7.35 2.91 -2.95
CA GLU A 64 7.91 3.74 -1.89
C GLU A 64 7.45 3.20 -0.53
N ILE A 65 8.36 3.01 0.42
CA ILE A 65 8.04 2.46 1.74
C ILE A 65 8.45 3.46 2.80
N LEU A 66 7.45 3.94 3.55
CA LEU A 66 7.61 4.91 4.61
C LEU A 66 7.11 4.33 5.93
N GLU A 67 7.82 4.70 6.99
CA GLU A 67 7.42 4.41 8.35
C GLU A 67 7.04 5.71 9.07
N ALA A 68 5.97 5.66 9.87
CA ALA A 68 5.42 6.83 10.55
C ALA A 68 4.96 6.50 11.98
N GLY A 69 4.64 7.54 12.73
CA GLY A 69 4.23 7.46 14.13
C GLY A 69 2.92 6.69 14.34
N HIS A 70 2.93 5.77 15.31
CA HIS A 70 1.73 5.07 15.79
C HIS A 70 1.92 4.65 17.26
N PRO A 71 0.98 4.94 18.18
CA PRO A 71 -0.38 5.43 17.92
C PRO A 71 -0.50 6.96 17.81
N ILE A 72 0.58 7.70 18.06
CA ILE A 72 0.62 9.16 17.98
C ILE A 72 1.18 9.56 16.61
N VAL A 73 0.46 10.43 15.91
CA VAL A 73 0.86 11.03 14.63
C VAL A 73 2.16 11.82 14.82
N ASP A 74 3.07 11.73 13.85
CA ASP A 74 4.28 12.54 13.79
C ASP A 74 4.45 13.20 12.41
N GLU A 75 5.59 13.87 12.21
CA GLU A 75 5.90 14.55 10.95
C GLU A 75 5.96 13.57 9.76
N ASN A 76 6.41 12.33 10.00
CA ASN A 76 6.47 11.31 8.96
C ASN A 76 5.06 10.85 8.53
N SER A 77 4.08 10.85 9.44
CA SER A 77 2.67 10.61 9.06
C SER A 77 2.17 11.66 8.05
N LEU A 78 2.50 12.94 8.26
CA LEU A 78 2.12 14.04 7.37
C LEU A 78 2.82 13.93 6.01
N ILE A 79 4.14 13.71 6.01
CA ILE A 79 4.93 13.56 4.79
C ILE A 79 4.44 12.36 3.97
N ALA A 80 4.20 11.22 4.63
CA ALA A 80 3.74 10.00 3.97
C ALA A 80 2.34 10.18 3.36
N THR A 81 1.44 10.85 4.07
CA THR A 81 0.10 11.18 3.56
C THR A 81 0.17 12.10 2.35
N GLN A 82 1.01 13.14 2.38
CA GLN A 82 1.20 14.05 1.24
C GLN A 82 1.70 13.30 0.01
N LYS A 83 2.70 12.43 0.15
CA LYS A 83 3.20 11.57 -0.93
C LYS A 83 2.13 10.62 -1.47
N ALA A 84 1.30 10.05 -0.60
CA ALA A 84 0.18 9.20 -1.04
C ALA A 84 -0.84 9.99 -1.88
N ILE A 85 -1.17 11.21 -1.48
CA ILE A 85 -2.05 12.11 -2.26
C ILE A 85 -1.43 12.44 -3.61
N GLU A 86 -0.12 12.73 -3.66
CA GLU A 86 0.59 13.03 -4.91
C GLU A 86 0.54 11.87 -5.90
N LYS A 87 0.70 10.62 -5.43
CA LYS A 87 0.64 9.42 -6.27
C LYS A 87 -0.72 9.20 -6.94
N VAL A 88 -1.81 9.70 -6.36
CA VAL A 88 -3.17 9.50 -6.88
C VAL A 88 -3.79 10.75 -7.52
N ARG A 89 -3.08 11.89 -7.52
CA ARG A 89 -3.65 13.19 -7.93
C ARG A 89 -4.02 13.27 -9.41
N ASN A 90 -3.29 12.58 -10.30
CA ASN A 90 -3.41 12.73 -11.76
C ASN A 90 -3.54 11.38 -12.48
N LEU A 91 -4.54 10.58 -12.09
CA LEU A 91 -4.80 9.28 -12.71
C LEU A 91 -5.72 9.41 -13.93
N ASN A 92 -5.47 8.58 -14.94
CA ASN A 92 -6.41 8.39 -16.05
C ASN A 92 -7.30 7.16 -15.78
N GLU A 93 -8.35 7.02 -16.58
CA GLU A 93 -9.37 5.97 -16.46
C GLU A 93 -8.85 4.52 -16.62
N ASN A 94 -7.64 4.33 -17.14
CA ASN A 94 -7.04 3.00 -17.32
C ASN A 94 -6.19 2.55 -16.11
N ILE A 95 -6.07 3.40 -15.08
CA ILE A 95 -5.28 3.13 -13.88
C ILE A 95 -6.19 3.07 -12.66
N HIS A 96 -6.14 1.95 -11.95
CA HIS A 96 -6.93 1.74 -10.75
C HIS A 96 -6.09 1.98 -9.49
N VAL A 97 -6.70 2.52 -8.43
CA VAL A 97 -6.06 2.56 -7.11
C VAL A 97 -6.37 1.27 -6.38
N LEU A 98 -5.34 0.48 -6.05
CA LEU A 98 -5.47 -0.64 -5.12
C LEU A 98 -5.19 -0.13 -3.71
N PHE A 99 -6.25 0.15 -2.96
CA PHE A 99 -6.14 0.70 -1.61
C PHE A 99 -6.25 -0.40 -0.54
N LEU A 100 -5.16 -0.65 0.18
CA LEU A 100 -5.03 -1.71 1.18
C LEU A 100 -4.97 -1.11 2.58
N ILE A 101 -5.92 -1.45 3.44
CA ILE A 101 -6.06 -0.84 4.77
C ILE A 101 -5.99 -1.91 5.86
N SER A 102 -5.27 -1.61 6.93
CA SER A 102 -5.26 -2.38 8.16
C SER A 102 -5.30 -1.46 9.38
N GLY A 103 -5.38 -2.02 10.59
CA GLY A 103 -5.44 -1.23 11.82
C GLY A 103 -4.26 -0.27 11.97
N GLY A 104 -4.54 0.93 12.49
CA GLY A 104 -3.55 2.00 12.72
C GLY A 104 -3.57 3.15 11.72
N GLY A 105 -4.36 3.05 10.64
CA GLY A 105 -4.47 4.10 9.60
C GLY A 105 -5.11 5.43 10.04
N SER A 106 -5.47 5.59 11.32
CA SER A 106 -5.84 6.91 11.86
C SER A 106 -4.63 7.75 12.26
N ALA A 107 -3.50 7.09 12.58
CA ALA A 107 -2.25 7.76 12.93
C ALA A 107 -1.22 7.72 11.78
N LEU A 108 -1.32 6.69 10.94
CA LEU A 108 -0.48 6.42 9.78
C LEU A 108 -1.15 6.93 8.51
#